data_AF-A0A0E1X7F5-F1
#
_entry.id   AF-A0A0E1X7F5-F1
#
_cell.length_a   1.000
_cell.length_b   1.000
_cell.length_c   1.000
_cell.angle_alpha   90.00
_cell.angle_beta   90.00
_cell.angle_gamma   90.00
#
_symmetry.space_group_name_H-M   'P 1'
#
loop_
_entity.id
_entity.type
_entity.pdbx_description
1 polymer ?
#
loop_
_entity_poly.entity_id
_entity_poly.type
_entity_poly.pdbx_seq_one_letter_code
_entity_poly.pdbx_strand_id
1 'polypeptide(L)'
;MERRQLLQAPPVTRAGAGKDADLHGQARTPLRQRPIIYTAPDFYDDNLKGTFTDYPFWLRAVAQHPSKVYPGRRWLFWQYSGSGLSQGVNEKIDLNVFHGSEDEWHRWVGRVTS
;
A
#
# COMPACT_ATOMS: atom_id res chain seq x y z
N MET A 1 -7.01 16.56 16.05
CA MET A 1 -8.37 16.18 15.64
C MET A 1 -8.23 15.26 14.44
N GLU A 2 -8.10 13.95 14.66
CA GLU A 2 -7.82 12.98 13.59
C GLU A 2 -9.09 12.72 12.77
N ARG A 3 -9.04 13.05 11.46
CA ARG A 3 -10.11 12.67 10.53
C ARG A 3 -9.83 11.28 9.97
N ARG A 4 -10.77 10.36 10.20
CA ARG A 4 -10.88 9.09 9.49
C ARG A 4 -11.28 9.37 8.04
N GLN A 5 -10.31 9.52 7.14
CA GLN A 5 -10.58 9.46 5.71
C GLN A 5 -10.55 7.99 5.27
N LEU A 6 -11.69 7.49 4.77
CA LEU A 6 -11.68 6.37 3.84
C LEU A 6 -10.82 6.81 2.64
N LEU A 7 -9.59 6.31 2.61
CA LEU A 7 -8.73 6.43 1.44
C LEU A 7 -9.42 5.68 0.30
N GLN A 8 -9.97 6.40 -0.68
CA GLN A 8 -10.04 5.84 -2.02
C GLN A 8 -8.59 5.65 -2.45
N ALA A 9 -8.14 4.40 -2.45
CA ALA A 9 -6.82 4.03 -2.89
C ALA A 9 -6.59 4.60 -4.31
N PRO A 10 -5.43 5.21 -4.62
CA PRO A 10 -5.03 5.46 -6.02
C PRO A 10 -5.03 4.14 -6.81
N PRO A 11 -4.81 4.11 -8.14
CA PRO A 11 -4.64 2.85 -8.86
C PRO A 11 -3.52 2.01 -8.23
N VAL A 12 -3.91 1.04 -7.40
CA VAL A 12 -3.05 0.09 -6.70
C VAL A 12 -2.99 -1.16 -7.56
N THR A 13 -1.79 -1.57 -7.93
CA THR A 13 -1.60 -2.92 -8.45
C THR A 13 -1.36 -3.81 -7.23
N ARG A 14 -2.30 -4.72 -6.97
CA ARG A 14 -2.13 -5.75 -5.93
C ARG A 14 -1.16 -6.80 -6.45
N ALA A 15 -0.04 -7.01 -5.74
CA ALA A 15 0.74 -8.23 -5.91
C ALA A 15 0.09 -9.33 -5.04
N GLY A 16 -0.44 -10.38 -5.66
CA GLY A 16 -1.34 -11.35 -5.01
C GLY A 16 -0.62 -12.60 -4.48
N ALA A 17 -0.90 -12.98 -3.24
CA ALA A 17 -0.54 -14.27 -2.61
C ALA A 17 -1.60 -15.37 -2.81
N GLY A 18 -2.58 -15.15 -3.67
CA GLY A 18 -3.59 -16.14 -4.05
C GLY A 18 -3.72 -16.11 -5.57
N LYS A 19 -3.64 -17.29 -6.20
CA LYS A 19 -3.78 -17.58 -7.64
C LYS A 19 -4.19 -16.38 -8.49
N ASP A 20 -3.23 -15.54 -8.86
CA ASP A 20 -3.25 -14.53 -9.92
C ASP A 20 -1.94 -13.72 -9.82
N ALA A 21 -0.82 -14.45 -9.88
CA ALA A 21 0.50 -13.85 -10.07
C ALA A 21 0.75 -13.75 -11.57
N ASP A 22 0.12 -12.77 -12.21
CA ASP A 22 0.50 -12.37 -13.56
C ASP A 22 0.74 -10.86 -13.60
N LEU A 23 1.95 -10.47 -13.21
CA LEU A 23 2.45 -9.09 -13.40
C LEU A 23 3.00 -8.88 -14.83
N HIS A 24 2.88 -9.86 -15.74
CA HIS A 24 3.56 -9.83 -17.04
C HIS A 24 2.68 -10.03 -18.28
N GLY A 25 1.38 -10.32 -18.15
CA GLY A 25 0.69 -10.98 -19.26
C GLY A 25 -0.66 -10.46 -19.79
N GLN A 26 -1.16 -9.25 -19.48
CA GLN A 26 -2.38 -8.76 -20.17
C GLN A 26 -2.32 -7.28 -20.56
N ALA A 27 -2.82 -6.99 -21.76
CA ALA A 27 -2.84 -5.69 -22.42
C ALA A 27 -3.46 -4.61 -21.50
N ARG A 28 -2.60 -3.91 -20.77
CA ARG A 28 -2.99 -2.80 -19.91
C ARG A 28 -2.89 -1.51 -20.68
N THR A 29 -3.99 -0.76 -20.74
CA THR A 29 -3.93 0.67 -21.03
C THR A 29 -2.83 1.28 -20.15
N PRO A 30 -1.85 2.01 -20.71
CA PRO A 30 -0.79 2.60 -19.91
C PRO A 30 -1.41 3.45 -18.80
N LEU A 31 -1.11 3.11 -17.54
CA LEU A 31 -1.50 3.94 -16.42
C LEU A 31 -0.78 5.28 -16.60
N ARG A 32 -1.52 6.39 -16.52
CA ARG A 32 -0.94 7.74 -16.56
C ARG A 32 0.08 7.99 -15.45
N GLN A 33 0.03 7.19 -14.39
CA GLN A 33 0.86 7.31 -13.21
C GLN A 33 1.49 5.97 -12.84
N ARG A 34 2.66 6.04 -12.20
CA ARG A 34 3.34 4.85 -11.69
C ARG A 34 2.46 4.19 -10.62
N PRO A 35 2.18 2.88 -10.72
CA PRO A 35 1.36 2.18 -9.75
C PRO A 35 2.05 2.08 -8.39
N ILE A 36 1.23 1.98 -7.34
CA ILE A 36 1.68 1.57 -6.01
C ILE A 36 1.52 0.05 -5.90
N ILE A 37 2.55 -0.62 -5.40
CA ILE A 37 2.55 -2.08 -5.19
C ILE A 37 2.07 -2.38 -3.77
N TYR A 38 0.91 -3.02 -3.64
CA TYR A 38 0.47 -3.57 -2.37
C TYR A 38 1.01 -4.99 -2.17
N THR A 39 1.51 -5.30 -0.97
CA THR A 39 1.97 -6.66 -0.64
C THR A 39 1.89 -6.99 0.85
N ALA A 40 1.92 -8.28 1.15
CA ALA A 40 1.99 -8.86 2.49
C ALA A 40 3.36 -9.52 2.73
N PRO A 41 3.74 -9.80 3.99
CA PRO A 41 5.11 -10.20 4.32
C PRO A 41 5.60 -11.43 3.54
N ASP A 42 4.85 -12.52 3.60
CA ASP A 42 5.24 -13.80 2.99
C ASP A 42 5.45 -13.66 1.48
N PHE A 43 4.50 -13.03 0.78
CA PHE A 43 4.63 -12.83 -0.68
C PHE A 43 5.80 -11.93 -1.05
N TYR A 44 6.04 -10.86 -0.27
CA TYR A 44 7.19 -10.00 -0.50
C TYR A 44 8.50 -10.77 -0.32
N ASP A 45 8.58 -11.60 0.73
CA ASP A 45 9.75 -12.40 1.06
C ASP A 45 10.12 -13.34 -0.10
N ASP A 46 9.10 -14.00 -0.63
CA ASP A 46 9.23 -15.01 -1.67
C ASP A 46 9.47 -14.43 -3.08
N ASN A 47 8.93 -13.23 -3.37
CA ASN A 47 8.83 -12.76 -4.78
C ASN A 47 9.37 -11.35 -5.04
N LEU A 48 9.41 -10.47 -4.03
CA LEU A 48 9.61 -9.03 -4.26
C LEU A 48 10.89 -8.46 -3.62
N LYS A 49 11.67 -9.27 -2.92
CA LYS A 49 13.00 -8.87 -2.41
C LYS A 49 13.91 -8.45 -3.56
N GLY A 50 14.50 -7.25 -3.45
CA GLY A 50 15.43 -6.71 -4.46
C GLY A 50 14.78 -6.24 -5.77
N THR A 51 13.49 -6.48 -5.99
CA THR A 51 12.78 -6.05 -7.20
C THR A 51 11.99 -4.75 -6.97
N PHE A 52 11.57 -4.11 -8.07
CA PHE A 52 10.74 -2.89 -8.07
C PHE A 52 11.27 -1.78 -7.14
N THR A 53 12.59 -1.58 -7.11
CA THR A 53 13.26 -0.62 -6.20
C THR A 53 12.81 0.82 -6.42
N ASP A 54 12.35 1.14 -7.63
CA ASP A 54 11.91 2.48 -8.04
C ASP A 54 10.39 2.69 -7.93
N TYR A 55 9.65 1.70 -7.41
CA TYR A 55 8.21 1.77 -7.24
C TYR A 55 7.84 2.03 -5.77
N PRO A 56 6.80 2.84 -5.50
CA PRO A 56 6.26 3.00 -4.16
C PRO A 56 5.52 1.73 -3.72
N PHE A 57 5.67 1.38 -2.44
CA PHE A 57 4.98 0.24 -1.82
C PHE A 57 3.88 0.68 -0.85
N TRP A 58 2.81 -0.10 -0.81
CA TRP A 58 1.84 -0.13 0.27
C TRP A 58 2.01 -1.46 1.03
N LEU A 59 2.65 -1.41 2.19
CA LEU A 59 3.04 -2.60 2.92
C LEU A 59 1.98 -2.97 3.97
N ARG A 60 1.53 -4.22 3.99
CA ARG A 60 0.78 -4.76 5.13
C ARG A 60 1.73 -5.24 6.21
N ALA A 61 1.60 -4.72 7.43
CA ALA A 61 2.41 -5.11 8.57
C ALA A 61 1.64 -4.83 9.87
N VAL A 62 0.89 -5.81 10.36
CA VAL A 62 -0.03 -5.61 11.50
C VAL A 62 0.61 -5.92 12.85
N ALA A 63 1.68 -6.72 12.88
CA ALA A 63 2.33 -7.16 14.11
C ALA A 63 3.51 -6.28 14.53
N GLN A 64 4.21 -5.66 13.57
CA GLN A 64 5.40 -4.83 13.80
C GLN A 64 5.50 -3.72 12.76
N HIS A 65 6.30 -2.69 13.03
CA HIS A 65 6.55 -1.61 12.08
C HIS A 65 7.18 -2.14 10.77
N PRO A 66 6.88 -1.55 9.60
CA PRO A 66 7.39 -2.03 8.31
C PRO A 66 8.92 -2.11 8.23
N SER A 67 9.65 -1.23 8.94
CA SER A 67 11.13 -1.30 8.97
C SER A 67 11.69 -2.58 9.59
N LYS A 68 10.90 -3.31 10.38
CA LYS A 68 11.26 -4.62 10.94
C LYS A 68 10.86 -5.78 10.03
N VAL A 69 9.69 -5.68 9.42
CA VAL A 69 9.14 -6.72 8.55
C VAL A 69 9.76 -6.69 7.14
N TYR A 70 10.12 -5.50 6.66
CA TYR A 70 10.66 -5.24 5.32
C TYR A 70 11.94 -4.40 5.42
N PRO A 71 13.03 -4.94 5.97
CA PRO A 71 14.26 -4.19 6.21
C PRO A 71 14.80 -3.57 4.91
N GLY A 72 15.10 -2.27 4.96
CA GLY A 72 15.62 -1.52 3.81
C GLY A 72 14.59 -1.17 2.73
N ARG A 73 13.31 -1.57 2.87
CA ARG A 73 12.27 -1.25 1.89
C ARG A 73 11.61 0.08 2.20
N ARG A 74 11.67 1.00 1.23
CA ARG A 74 10.87 2.23 1.24
C ARG A 74 9.40 1.90 1.00
N TRP A 75 8.52 2.57 1.75
CA TRP A 75 7.07 2.45 1.61
C TRP A 75 6.43 3.84 1.60
N LEU A 76 5.27 3.93 0.96
CA LEU A 76 4.45 5.13 0.86
C LEU A 76 3.21 5.03 1.74
N PHE A 77 2.64 3.83 1.83
CA PHE A 77 1.55 3.52 2.74
C PHE A 77 1.86 2.29 3.59
N TRP A 78 1.37 2.30 4.81
CA TRP A 78 1.44 1.16 5.72
C TRP A 78 0.04 0.80 6.21
N GLN A 79 -0.40 -0.42 5.91
CA GLN A 79 -1.58 -1.02 6.53
C GLN A 79 -1.19 -1.64 7.87
N TYR A 80 -1.57 -0.99 8.97
CA TYR A 80 -1.19 -1.38 10.33
C TYR A 80 -2.30 -2.13 11.07
N SER A 81 -3.50 -2.19 10.50
CA SER A 81 -4.59 -3.01 11.00
C SER A 81 -5.36 -3.65 9.85
N GLY A 82 -5.78 -4.90 10.02
CA GLY A 82 -6.75 -5.58 9.17
C GLY A 82 -8.02 -6.00 9.93
N SER A 83 -8.24 -5.41 11.10
CA SER A 83 -9.31 -5.78 12.03
C SER A 83 -9.75 -4.61 12.93
N GLY A 84 -9.65 -3.37 12.46
CA GLY A 84 -10.02 -2.22 13.26
C GLY A 84 -11.51 -2.24 13.59
N LEU A 85 -11.87 -2.34 14.88
CA LEU A 85 -13.22 -2.05 15.36
C LEU A 85 -13.40 -0.53 15.36
N SER A 86 -14.12 -0.01 14.36
CA SER A 86 -14.66 1.34 14.44
C SER A 86 -15.90 1.33 15.31
N GLN A 87 -15.99 2.20 16.32
CA GLN A 87 -17.25 2.42 17.05
C GLN A 87 -18.37 2.69 16.03
N GLY A 88 -19.35 1.78 15.97
CA GLY A 88 -20.51 1.85 15.07
C GLY A 88 -20.51 0.92 13.85
N VAL A 89 -19.45 0.16 13.56
CA VAL A 89 -19.44 -0.81 12.44
C VAL A 89 -18.89 -2.15 12.93
N ASN A 90 -19.69 -3.22 12.82
CA ASN A 90 -19.29 -4.59 13.21
C ASN A 90 -18.30 -5.24 12.22
N GLU A 91 -17.74 -4.47 11.29
CA GLU A 91 -16.88 -4.97 10.22
C GLU A 91 -15.42 -4.63 10.49
N LYS A 92 -14.53 -5.53 10.09
CA LYS A 92 -13.07 -5.36 10.18
C LYS A 92 -12.64 -4.31 9.16
N ILE A 93 -12.16 -3.17 9.63
CA ILE A 93 -11.67 -2.09 8.75
C ILE A 93 -10.14 -2.13 8.69
N ASP A 94 -9.61 -1.98 7.48
CA ASP A 94 -8.18 -1.78 7.26
C ASP A 94 -7.77 -0.35 7.61
N LEU A 95 -6.83 -0.20 8.56
CA LEU A 95 -6.30 1.11 8.92
C LEU A 95 -4.92 1.31 8.29
N ASN A 96 -4.73 2.50 7.71
CA ASN A 96 -3.55 2.83 6.92
C ASN A 96 -2.97 4.18 7.32
N VAL A 97 -1.65 4.33 7.17
CA VAL A 97 -0.95 5.62 7.32
C VAL A 97 -0.10 5.91 6.10
N PHE A 98 0.03 7.20 5.78
CA PHE A 98 0.95 7.71 4.75
C PHE A 98 2.34 7.96 5.37
N HIS A 99 3.40 7.68 4.61
CA HIS A 99 4.76 7.99 5.01
C HIS A 99 5.12 9.45 4.71
N GLY A 100 4.78 10.35 5.64
CA GLY A 100 5.13 11.76 5.55
C GLY A 100 4.21 12.66 6.39
N SER A 101 4.43 13.96 6.31
CA SER A 101 3.57 14.99 6.91
C SER A 101 2.30 15.26 6.10
N GLU A 102 1.36 16.01 6.68
CA GLU A 102 0.13 16.47 6.01
C GLU A 102 0.43 17.33 4.76
N ASP A 103 1.44 18.20 4.82
CA ASP A 103 1.88 18.98 3.66
C ASP A 103 2.45 18.09 2.55
N GLU A 104 3.19 17.05 2.92
CA GLU A 104 3.71 16.05 1.97
C GLU A 104 2.58 15.25 1.34
N TRP A 105 1.55 14.91 2.12
CA TRP A 105 0.32 14.29 1.63
C TRP A 105 -0.36 15.17 0.57
N HIS A 106 -0.64 16.44 0.86
CA HIS A 106 -1.30 17.34 -0.09
C HIS A 106 -0.49 17.52 -1.38
N ARG A 107 0.83 17.68 -1.28
CA ARG A 107 1.71 17.72 -2.46
C ARG A 107 1.68 16.43 -3.26
N TRP A 108 1.65 15.28 -2.58
CA TRP A 108 1.57 13.99 -3.25
C TRP A 108 0.23 13.83 -3.98
N VAL A 109 -0.90 14.13 -3.32
CA VAL A 109 -2.24 14.10 -3.93
C VAL A 109 -2.30 14.98 -5.17
N GLY A 110 -1.87 16.24 -5.07
CA GLY A 110 -1.90 17.17 -6.21
C GLY A 110 -1.14 16.65 -7.44
N ARG A 111 -0.01 15.94 -7.25
CA ARG A 111 0.73 15.30 -8.35
C ARG A 111 0.01 14.10 -8.96
N VAL A 112 -0.76 13.35 -8.16
CA VAL A 112 -1.46 12.14 -8.63
C VAL A 112 -2.90 12.41 -9.08
N THR A 113 -3.41 13.62 -8.94
CA THR A 113 -4.74 13.98 -9.45
C THR A 113 -4.71 14.94 -10.64
N SER A 114 -3.52 15.46 -10.98
CA SER A 114 -3.30 16.31 -12.17
C SER A 114 -3.01 15.47 -13.42
#